data_AF-A0A7K6SYT6-F1
#
_entry.id   AF-A0A7K6SYT6-F1
#
_cell.length_a   1.000
_cell.length_b   1.000
_cell.length_c   1.000
_cell.angle_alpha   90.00
_cell.angle_beta   90.00
_cell.angle_gamma   90.00
#
_symmetry.space_group_name_H-M   'P 1'
#
loop_
_entity.id
_entity.type
_entity.pdbx_description
1 polymer ?
#
loop_
_entity_poly.entity_id
_entity_poly.type
_entity_poly.pdbx_seq_one_letter_code
_entity_poly.pdbx_strand_id
1 'polypeptide(L)'
;VTSEVVDRIYNEYIGNAANRAQVRDGFLEAVADAVFVFSAVEVARYHRDAGNPVYFYEFQHRPSSATGVVPEFVKADHTDEIAFVFGKPFLAGNV
;
A
#
# COMPACT_ATOMS: atom_id res chain seq x y z
N VAL A 1 19.85 -10.86 1.99
CA VAL A 1 18.67 -11.73 2.20
C VAL A 1 19.11 -13.16 1.92
N THR A 2 18.89 -14.10 2.84
CA THR A 2 19.24 -15.51 2.65
C THR A 2 18.15 -16.23 1.84
N SER A 3 18.48 -17.37 1.23
CA SER A 3 17.47 -18.18 0.53
C SER A 3 16.32 -18.58 1.44
N GLU A 4 16.60 -18.94 2.69
CA GLU A 4 15.55 -19.29 3.68
C GLU A 4 14.55 -18.16 3.92
N VAL A 5 15.02 -16.91 3.96
CA VAL A 5 14.12 -15.75 4.13
C VAL A 5 13.29 -15.53 2.87
N VAL A 6 13.89 -15.67 1.69
CA VAL A 6 13.15 -15.56 0.42
C VAL A 6 12.08 -16.66 0.33
N ASP A 7 12.41 -17.89 0.70
CA ASP A 7 11.48 -19.03 0.66
C ASP A 7 10.30 -18.82 1.62
N ARG A 8 10.55 -18.26 2.81
CA ARG A 8 9.48 -17.91 3.76
C ARG A 8 8.55 -16.85 3.20
N ILE A 9 9.09 -15.76 2.63
CA ILE A 9 8.29 -14.70 2.00
C ILE A 9 7.48 -15.28 0.83
N TYR A 10 8.11 -16.10 -0.01
CA TYR A 10 7.42 -16.75 -1.12
C TYR A 10 6.25 -17.61 -0.64
N ASN A 11 6.47 -18.46 0.36
CA ASN A 11 5.44 -19.35 0.88
C ASN A 11 4.27 -18.59 1.52
N GLU A 12 4.56 -17.50 2.24
CA GLU A 12 3.53 -16.67 2.87
C GLU A 12 2.65 -15.96 1.84
N TYR A 13 3.26 -15.26 0.88
CA TYR A 13 2.53 -14.37 -0.01
C TYR A 13 2.09 -15.02 -1.34
N ILE A 14 2.80 -16.04 -1.82
CA ILE A 14 2.63 -16.58 -3.18
C ILE A 14 2.37 -18.10 -3.17
N GLY A 15 2.76 -18.82 -2.11
CA GLY A 15 2.79 -20.29 -2.09
C GLY A 15 1.46 -20.99 -2.41
N ASN A 16 0.32 -20.33 -2.16
CA ASN A 16 -1.02 -20.86 -2.41
C ASN A 16 -1.70 -20.25 -3.66
N ALA A 17 -1.00 -19.48 -4.49
CA ALA A 17 -1.57 -18.82 -5.65
C ALA A 17 -1.98 -19.84 -6.74
N ALA A 18 -3.27 -19.86 -7.09
CA ALA A 18 -3.85 -20.75 -8.10
C ALA A 18 -3.74 -20.20 -9.53
N ASN A 19 -3.46 -18.91 -9.71
CA ASN A 19 -3.36 -18.28 -11.02
C ASN A 19 -2.40 -17.08 -11.04
N ARG A 20 -2.08 -16.59 -12.24
CA ARG A 20 -1.13 -15.49 -12.46
C ARG A 20 -1.55 -14.17 -11.79
N ALA A 21 -2.85 -13.92 -11.61
CA ALA A 21 -3.32 -12.71 -10.94
C ALA A 21 -3.00 -12.78 -9.43
N GLN A 22 -3.23 -13.94 -8.80
CA GLN A 22 -2.88 -14.16 -7.39
C GLN A 22 -1.37 -14.11 -7.16
N VAL A 23 -0.56 -14.61 -8.09
CA VAL A 23 0.92 -14.46 -8.01
C VAL A 23 1.32 -12.98 -8.04
N ARG A 24 0.72 -12.19 -8.94
CA ARG A 24 0.96 -10.74 -9.01
C ARG A 24 0.55 -10.06 -7.70
N ASP A 25 -0.65 -10.33 -7.22
CA ASP A 25 -1.20 -9.66 -6.04
C ASP A 25 -0.37 -9.97 -4.79
N GLY A 26 -0.02 -11.25 -4.57
CA GLY A 26 0.86 -11.64 -3.46
C GLY A 26 2.26 -11.04 -3.56
N PHE A 27 2.84 -10.95 -4.76
CA PHE A 27 4.13 -10.28 -4.93
C PHE A 27 4.05 -8.77 -4.61
N LEU A 28 3.00 -8.09 -5.07
CA LEU A 28 2.79 -6.67 -4.79
C LEU A 28 2.53 -6.42 -3.30
N GLU A 29 1.77 -7.28 -2.63
CA GLU A 29 1.54 -7.24 -1.18
C GLU A 29 2.85 -7.42 -0.40
N ALA A 30 3.67 -8.41 -0.76
CA ALA A 30 4.97 -8.65 -0.12
C ALA A 30 5.90 -7.42 -0.21
N VAL A 31 5.93 -6.76 -1.37
CA VAL A 31 6.73 -5.54 -1.58
C VAL A 31 6.16 -4.37 -0.80
N ALA A 32 4.83 -4.16 -0.84
CA ALA A 32 4.18 -3.07 -0.14
C ALA A 32 4.37 -3.17 1.39
N ASP A 33 4.23 -4.38 1.94
CA ASP A 33 4.41 -4.64 3.36
C ASP A 33 5.84 -4.36 3.81
N ALA A 34 6.83 -4.88 3.06
CA ALA A 34 8.24 -4.74 3.39
C ALA A 34 8.74 -3.30 3.27
N VAL A 35 8.28 -2.55 2.26
CA VAL A 35 8.77 -1.19 2.00
C VAL A 35 8.04 -0.14 2.84
N PHE A 36 6.73 -0.31 3.07
CA PHE A 36 5.89 0.72 3.69
C PHE A 36 5.22 0.28 4.99
N VAL A 37 4.44 -0.82 4.96
CA VAL A 37 3.50 -1.12 6.05
C VAL A 37 4.23 -1.50 7.34
N PHE A 38 5.19 -2.42 7.28
CA PHE A 38 5.91 -2.89 8.48
C PHE A 38 6.64 -1.74 9.17
N SER A 39 7.39 -0.96 8.40
CA SER A 39 8.11 0.21 8.90
C SER A 39 7.17 1.25 9.52
N ALA A 40 6.05 1.56 8.86
CA ALA A 40 5.08 2.53 9.37
C ALA A 40 4.44 2.06 10.69
N VAL A 41 4.10 0.77 10.80
CA VAL A 41 3.53 0.17 12.01
C VAL A 41 4.55 0.14 13.15
N GLU A 42 5.80 -0.22 12.87
CA GLU A 42 6.87 -0.21 13.89
C GLU A 42 7.09 1.19 14.45
N VAL A 43 7.22 2.19 13.58
CA VAL A 43 7.38 3.59 14.01
C VAL A 43 6.18 4.05 14.85
N ALA A 44 4.96 3.76 14.41
CA ALA A 44 3.75 4.10 15.15
C ALA A 44 3.73 3.45 16.56
N ARG A 45 4.14 2.18 16.67
CA ARG A 45 4.25 1.47 17.95
C ARG A 45 5.32 2.08 18.84
N TYR A 46 6.51 2.36 18.33
CA TYR A 46 7.57 3.00 19.12
C TYR A 46 7.15 4.37 19.65
N HIS A 47 6.49 5.19 18.84
CA HIS A 47 5.98 6.48 19.30
C HIS A 47 4.91 6.35 20.39
N ARG A 48 3.97 5.40 20.22
CA ARG A 48 2.92 5.10 21.21
C ARG A 48 3.53 4.59 22.52
N ASP A 49 4.46 3.66 22.45
CA ASP A 49 5.06 3.02 23.63
C ASP A 49 5.95 3.99 24.42
N ALA A 50 6.43 5.06 23.77
CA ALA A 50 7.07 6.21 24.42
C ALA A 50 6.08 7.19 25.08
N GLY A 51 4.77 6.91 25.06
CA GLY A 51 3.73 7.71 25.72
C GLY A 51 3.15 8.85 24.87
N ASN A 52 3.45 8.91 23.57
CA ASN A 52 2.95 9.97 22.69
C ASN A 52 1.57 9.61 22.09
N PRO A 53 0.71 10.61 21.81
CA PRO A 53 -0.49 10.39 21.02
C PRO A 53 -0.11 10.05 19.57
N VAL A 54 -0.68 8.97 19.04
CA VAL A 54 -0.45 8.50 17.66
C VAL A 54 -1.78 8.32 16.95
N TYR A 55 -1.87 8.82 15.73
CA TYR A 55 -2.96 8.57 14.79
C TYR A 55 -2.38 7.85 13.58
N PHE A 56 -3.05 6.80 13.12
CA PHE A 56 -2.59 5.95 12.02
C PHE A 56 -3.78 5.66 11.11
N TYR A 57 -3.56 5.64 9.81
CA TYR A 57 -4.59 5.34 8.82
C TYR A 57 -4.02 4.59 7.63
N GLU A 58 -4.89 3.90 6.91
CA GLU A 58 -4.62 3.32 5.60
C GLU A 58 -5.56 3.98 4.58
N PHE A 59 -5.01 4.53 3.51
CA PHE A 59 -5.81 5.14 2.45
C PHE A 59 -6.12 4.10 1.37
N GLN A 60 -7.40 3.86 1.10
CA GLN A 60 -7.85 2.80 0.18
C GLN A 60 -8.76 3.30 -0.96
N HIS A 61 -8.84 4.61 -1.17
CA HIS A 61 -9.69 5.18 -2.21
C HIS A 61 -8.91 5.38 -3.52
N ARG A 62 -9.32 4.69 -4.58
CA ARG A 62 -8.76 4.89 -5.92
C ARG A 62 -9.31 6.19 -6.55
N PRO A 63 -8.47 7.17 -6.93
CA PRO A 63 -8.95 8.41 -7.53
C PRO A 63 -9.61 8.16 -8.88
N SER A 64 -10.69 8.87 -9.17
CA SER A 64 -11.39 8.79 -10.47
C SER A 64 -10.49 9.18 -11.66
N SER A 65 -9.45 9.99 -11.44
CA SER A 65 -8.47 10.32 -12.48
C SER A 65 -7.55 9.15 -12.87
N ALA A 66 -7.54 8.06 -12.10
CA ALA A 66 -6.79 6.84 -12.44
C ALA A 66 -7.56 5.93 -13.43
N THR A 67 -8.85 6.17 -13.64
CA THR A 67 -9.68 5.38 -14.57
C THR A 67 -9.16 5.52 -16.00
N GLY A 68 -8.86 4.38 -16.64
CA GLY A 68 -8.34 4.34 -18.01
C GLY A 68 -6.87 4.74 -18.17
N VAL A 69 -6.19 5.17 -17.10
CA VAL A 69 -4.76 5.51 -17.10
C VAL A 69 -3.94 4.42 -16.39
N VAL A 70 -4.44 3.96 -15.24
CA VAL A 70 -3.79 2.94 -14.40
C VAL A 70 -4.55 1.62 -14.57
N PRO A 71 -3.87 0.45 -14.58
CA PRO A 71 -4.55 -0.85 -14.69
C PRO A 71 -5.61 -1.05 -13.60
N GLU A 72 -6.73 -1.69 -13.94
CA GLU A 72 -7.92 -1.81 -13.06
C GLU A 72 -7.65 -2.58 -11.76
N PHE A 73 -6.65 -3.47 -11.74
CA PHE A 73 -6.32 -4.24 -10.54
C PHE A 73 -5.62 -3.41 -9.46
N VAL A 74 -5.09 -2.22 -9.81
CA VAL A 74 -4.47 -1.32 -8.83
C VAL A 74 -5.57 -0.73 -7.94
N LYS A 75 -5.35 -0.68 -6.63
CA LYS A 75 -6.36 -0.13 -5.69
C LYS A 75 -6.07 1.35 -5.46
N ALA A 76 -5.81 1.75 -4.22
CA ALA A 76 -5.08 2.98 -3.95
C ALA A 76 -3.59 2.71 -4.17
N ASP A 77 -3.00 3.41 -5.13
CA ASP A 77 -1.58 3.34 -5.40
C ASP A 77 -0.80 4.27 -4.45
N HIS A 78 0.53 4.15 -4.46
CA HIS A 78 1.41 5.02 -3.70
C HIS A 78 1.14 6.50 -4.05
N THR A 79 0.92 7.33 -3.03
CA THR A 79 0.65 8.79 -3.11
C THR A 79 -0.75 9.21 -3.59
N ASP A 80 -1.67 8.26 -3.82
CA ASP A 80 -3.04 8.61 -4.23
C ASP A 80 -3.77 9.48 -3.21
N GLU A 81 -3.41 9.41 -1.94
CA GLU A 81 -3.99 10.22 -0.87
C GLU A 81 -3.64 11.71 -0.98
N ILE A 82 -2.48 12.04 -1.57
CA ILE A 82 -1.97 13.42 -1.64
C ILE A 82 -2.99 14.34 -2.31
N ALA A 83 -3.58 13.89 -3.41
CA ALA A 83 -4.59 14.66 -4.13
C ALA A 83 -5.81 14.99 -3.25
N PHE A 84 -6.21 14.10 -2.35
CA PHE A 84 -7.34 14.30 -1.45
C PHE A 84 -6.96 15.21 -0.28
N VAL A 85 -5.78 15.02 0.31
CA VAL A 85 -5.25 15.88 1.38
C VAL A 85 -5.19 17.34 0.95
N PHE A 86 -4.76 17.60 -0.28
CA PHE A 86 -4.69 18.96 -0.85
C PHE A 86 -5.99 19.43 -1.53
N GLY A 87 -7.06 18.63 -1.48
CA GLY A 87 -8.36 19.04 -1.99
C GLY A 87 -8.42 19.18 -3.51
N LYS A 88 -7.61 18.45 -4.28
CA LYS A 88 -7.65 18.41 -5.76
C LYS A 88 -9.08 18.27 -6.31
N PRO A 89 -9.99 17.44 -5.74
CA PRO A 89 -11.37 17.38 -6.22
C PRO A 89 -12.13 18.72 -6.25
N PHE A 90 -11.70 19.71 -5.46
CA PHE A 90 -12.30 21.05 -5.40
C PHE A 90 -11.58 22.08 -6.28
N LEU A 91 -10.46 21.71 -6.90
CA LEU A 91 -9.67 22.61 -7.76
C LEU A 91 -10.13 22.57 -9.23
N ALA A 92 -11.15 21.79 -9.55
CA ALA A 92 -11.82 21.82 -10.85
C ALA A 92 -12.74 23.05 -10.97
N GLY A 93 -12.14 24.22 -11.14
CA GLY A 93 -12.78 25.39 -11.72
C GLY A 93 -12.25 25.58 -13.13
N ASN A 94 -13.13 25.87 -14.08
CA ASN A 94 -12.75 26.46 -15.36
C ASN A 94 -11.82 27.65 -15.10
N VAL A 95 -10.56 27.51 -15.50
CA VAL A 95 -9.73 28.58 -16.06
C VAL A 95 -9.11 28.04 -17.33
#